data_AF-A0A7Y8J3Y2-F1
#
_entry.id   AF-A0A7Y8J3Y2-F1
#
_cell.length_a   1.000
_cell.length_b   1.000
_cell.length_c   1.000
_cell.angle_alpha   90.00
_cell.angle_beta   90.00
_cell.angle_gamma   90.00
#
_symmetry.space_group_name_H-M   'P 1'
#
loop_
_entity.id
_entity.type
_entity.pdbx_description
1 polymer ?
#
loop_
_entity_poly.entity_id
_entity_poly.type
_entity_poly.pdbx_seq_one_letter_code
_entity_poly.pdbx_strand_id
1 'polypeptide(L)'
;TETDEIVYRYDPGGIPRIDQRMTSKEWQDTRGRENREITGYRSDLSGRLNLDSRTRITSESMPGGSRQTLQVTERQSPAEPSGGLRLIECVTEFTRPAGALEVEREVQVRRPDANGALRTVYLQRTSEIR
;
A
#
# COMPACT_ATOMS: atom_id res chain seq x y z
N THR A 1 -7.95 -6.47 12.80
CA THR A 1 -9.20 -6.62 12.02
C THR A 1 -8.87 -7.19 10.66
N GLU A 2 -9.77 -7.96 10.05
CA GLU A 2 -9.57 -8.49 8.70
C GLU A 2 -10.86 -8.31 7.87
N THR A 3 -10.72 -7.87 6.63
CA THR A 3 -11.81 -7.76 5.66
C THR A 3 -11.44 -8.47 4.37
N ASP A 4 -12.45 -8.97 3.66
CA ASP A 4 -12.30 -9.73 2.42
C ASP A 4 -13.37 -9.27 1.42
N GLU A 5 -12.94 -8.88 0.23
CA GLU A 5 -13.79 -8.39 -0.85
C GLU A 5 -13.54 -9.23 -2.11
N ILE A 6 -14.62 -9.62 -2.79
CA ILE A 6 -14.56 -10.49 -3.97
C ILE A 6 -15.34 -9.84 -5.11
N VAL A 7 -14.71 -9.73 -6.27
CA VAL A 7 -15.33 -9.26 -7.52
C VAL A 7 -15.54 -10.44 -8.45
N TYR A 8 -16.75 -10.56 -8.97
CA TYR A 8 -17.15 -11.61 -9.91
C TYR A 8 -17.27 -11.07 -11.34
N ARG A 9 -16.96 -11.92 -12.31
CA ARG A 9 -17.26 -11.74 -13.74
C ARG A 9 -18.14 -12.89 -14.20
N TYR A 10 -19.10 -12.60 -15.08
CA TYR A 10 -19.93 -13.63 -15.69
C TYR A 10 -19.28 -14.14 -16.98
N ASP A 11 -19.25 -15.46 -17.16
CA ASP A 11 -18.88 -16.08 -18.42
C ASP A 11 -20.02 -15.95 -19.47
N PRO A 12 -19.80 -16.30 -20.76
CA PRO A 12 -20.85 -16.24 -21.77
C PRO A 12 -22.10 -17.09 -21.46
N GLY A 13 -21.99 -18.07 -20.56
CA GLY A 13 -23.11 -18.88 -20.08
C GLY A 13 -23.84 -18.28 -18.87
N GLY A 14 -23.42 -17.11 -18.40
CA GLY A 14 -24.01 -16.44 -17.23
C GLY A 14 -23.56 -17.03 -15.89
N ILE A 15 -22.50 -17.85 -15.86
CA ILE A 15 -21.99 -18.43 -14.61
C ILE A 15 -20.97 -17.45 -14.00
N PRO A 16 -21.11 -17.08 -12.70
CA PRO A 16 -20.15 -16.21 -12.05
C PRO A 16 -18.82 -16.93 -11.82
N ARG A 17 -17.72 -16.22 -12.13
CA ARG A 17 -16.33 -16.61 -11.86
C ARG A 17 -15.68 -15.50 -11.05
N ILE A 18 -14.84 -15.86 -10.09
CA ILE A 18 -14.06 -14.86 -9.35
C ILE A 18 -13.06 -14.24 -10.32
N ASP A 19 -13.10 -12.91 -10.45
CA ASP A 19 -12.16 -12.12 -11.26
C ASP A 19 -11.05 -11.53 -10.37
N GLN A 20 -11.44 -11.01 -9.21
CA GLN A 20 -10.54 -10.37 -8.26
C GLN A 20 -10.94 -10.68 -6.83
N ARG A 21 -9.95 -10.69 -5.95
CA ARG A 21 -10.14 -10.77 -4.49
C ARG A 21 -9.20 -9.78 -3.84
N MET A 22 -9.66 -9.08 -2.81
CA MET A 22 -8.85 -8.17 -2.02
C MET A 22 -9.03 -8.50 -0.55
N THR A 23 -7.94 -8.81 0.14
CA THR A 23 -7.94 -9.00 1.58
C THR A 23 -7.24 -7.81 2.24
N SER A 24 -7.77 -7.31 3.34
CA SER A 24 -7.13 -6.27 4.15
C SER A 24 -7.02 -6.74 5.58
N LYS A 25 -5.82 -6.73 6.14
CA LYS A 25 -5.54 -7.10 7.52
C LYS A 25 -4.91 -5.95 8.26
N GLU A 26 -5.38 -5.69 9.46
CA GLU A 26 -4.88 -4.66 10.37
C GLU A 26 -4.46 -5.29 11.70
N TRP A 27 -3.27 -4.94 12.19
CA TRP A 27 -2.74 -5.42 13.46
C TRP A 27 -1.79 -4.41 14.08
N GLN A 28 -1.60 -4.50 15.40
CA GLN A 28 -0.56 -3.77 16.12
C GLN A 28 0.61 -4.73 16.41
N ASP A 29 1.85 -4.29 16.23
CA ASP A 29 3.01 -5.10 16.58
C ASP A 29 3.44 -4.93 18.05
N THR A 30 4.45 -5.68 18.48
CA THR A 30 4.97 -5.63 19.86
C THR A 30 5.62 -4.30 20.25
N ARG A 31 5.87 -3.42 19.28
CA ARG A 31 6.40 -2.07 19.48
C ARG A 31 5.31 -1.01 19.44
N GLY A 32 4.03 -1.42 19.37
CA GLY A 32 2.89 -0.50 19.31
C GLY A 32 2.64 0.10 17.94
N ARG A 33 3.35 -0.34 16.89
CA ARG A 33 3.17 0.19 15.53
C ARG A 33 1.89 -0.39 14.93
N GLU A 34 1.10 0.48 14.34
CA GLU A 34 -0.10 0.10 13.60
C GLU A 34 0.33 -0.40 12.22
N ASN A 35 -0.14 -1.58 11.83
CA ASN A 35 0.19 -2.18 10.55
C ASN A 35 -1.10 -2.52 9.81
N ARG A 36 -1.08 -2.30 8.50
CA ARG A 36 -2.12 -2.72 7.57
C ARG A 36 -1.48 -3.37 6.36
N GLU A 37 -2.00 -4.51 5.93
CA GLU A 37 -1.62 -5.16 4.68
C GLU A 37 -2.86 -5.37 3.83
N ILE A 38 -2.84 -4.84 2.61
CA ILE A 38 -3.86 -5.04 1.59
C ILE A 38 -3.25 -5.93 0.52
N THR A 39 -3.85 -7.09 0.27
CA THR A 39 -3.37 -8.04 -0.73
C THR A 39 -4.42 -8.20 -1.82
N GLY A 40 -4.03 -7.92 -3.07
CA GLY A 40 -4.88 -8.05 -4.24
C GLY A 40 -4.54 -9.31 -5.03
N TYR A 41 -5.56 -10.06 -5.41
CA TYR A 41 -5.47 -11.24 -6.26
C TYR A 41 -6.27 -11.03 -7.53
N ARG A 42 -5.80 -11.60 -8.63
CA ARG A 42 -6.47 -11.58 -9.93
C ARG A 42 -6.53 -12.97 -10.54
N SER A 43 -7.64 -13.30 -11.18
CA SER A 43 -7.78 -14.56 -11.91
C SER A 43 -6.94 -14.55 -13.19
N ASP A 44 -6.22 -15.64 -13.44
CA ASP A 44 -5.63 -15.91 -14.75
C ASP A 44 -6.66 -16.49 -15.75
N LEU A 45 -6.20 -16.82 -16.96
CA LEU A 45 -7.04 -17.43 -18.00
C LEU A 45 -7.60 -18.81 -17.61
N SER A 46 -7.02 -19.48 -16.60
CA SER A 46 -7.53 -20.74 -16.05
C SER A 46 -8.55 -20.53 -14.92
N GLY A 47 -8.82 -19.26 -14.54
CA GLY A 47 -9.71 -18.91 -13.44
C GLY A 47 -9.07 -19.06 -12.06
N ARG A 48 -7.74 -19.27 -11.97
CA ARG A 48 -7.03 -19.37 -10.69
C ARG A 48 -6.63 -17.99 -10.21
N LEU A 49 -6.89 -17.70 -8.94
CA LEU A 49 -6.42 -16.46 -8.30
C LEU A 49 -4.91 -16.51 -8.09
N ASN A 50 -4.22 -15.51 -8.63
CA ASN A 50 -2.81 -15.28 -8.43
C ASN A 50 -2.61 -13.95 -7.70
N LEU A 51 -1.57 -13.87 -6.88
CA LEU A 51 -1.18 -12.65 -6.19
C LEU A 51 -0.77 -11.57 -7.21
N ASP A 52 -1.56 -10.49 -7.32
CA ASP A 52 -1.34 -9.38 -8.25
C ASP A 52 -0.63 -8.21 -7.57
N SER A 53 -0.99 -7.91 -6.33
CA SER A 53 -0.47 -6.75 -5.60
C SER A 53 -0.45 -6.95 -4.09
N ARG A 54 0.41 -6.18 -3.44
CA ARG A 54 0.47 -6.05 -1.99
C ARG A 54 0.80 -4.62 -1.62
N THR A 55 0.01 -4.02 -0.74
CA THR A 55 0.31 -2.74 -0.12
C THR A 55 0.44 -2.94 1.38
N ARG A 56 1.58 -2.54 1.94
CA ARG A 56 1.83 -2.54 3.39
C ARG A 56 1.90 -1.11 3.88
N ILE A 57 1.17 -0.82 4.95
CA ILE A 57 1.16 0.49 5.60
C ILE A 57 1.58 0.25 7.05
N THR A 58 2.63 0.92 7.49
CA THR A 58 3.05 0.93 8.89
C THR A 58 2.99 2.37 9.39
N SER A 59 2.28 2.59 10.50
CA SER A 59 2.26 3.87 11.20
C SER A 59 2.88 3.73 12.58
N GLU A 60 3.67 4.70 12.98
CA GLU A 60 4.19 4.79 14.33
C GLU A 60 4.13 6.22 14.86
N SER A 61 3.76 6.34 16.13
CA SER A 61 3.83 7.59 16.89
C SER A 61 5.20 7.67 17.55
N MET A 62 5.86 8.81 17.41
CA MET A 62 7.17 9.10 17.96
C MET A 62 7.07 10.01 19.18
N PRO A 63 8.11 10.04 20.03
CA PRO A 63 8.22 11.03 21.09
C PRO A 63 8.03 12.46 20.56
N GLY A 64 7.35 13.31 21.33
CA GLY A 64 7.05 14.69 20.91
C GLY A 64 5.81 14.82 20.02
N GLY A 65 4.98 13.77 19.91
CA GLY A 65 3.69 13.83 19.21
C GLY A 65 3.78 13.79 17.68
N SER A 66 4.97 13.50 17.14
CA SER A 66 5.15 13.28 15.71
C SER A 66 4.63 11.90 15.30
N ARG A 67 4.22 11.73 14.05
CA ARG A 67 3.78 10.45 13.49
C ARG A 67 4.43 10.22 12.13
N GLN A 68 4.94 9.01 11.93
CA GLN A 68 5.45 8.56 10.64
C GLN A 68 4.54 7.45 10.10
N THR A 69 4.20 7.56 8.82
CA THR A 69 3.48 6.54 8.06
C THR A 69 4.33 6.12 6.87
N LEU A 70 4.59 4.84 6.72
CA LEU A 70 5.28 4.24 5.59
C LEU A 70 4.31 3.36 4.83
N GLN A 71 4.04 3.68 3.57
CA GLN A 71 3.32 2.82 2.64
C GLN A 71 4.30 2.26 1.61
N VAL A 72 4.27 0.94 1.43
CA VAL A 72 5.04 0.21 0.42
C VAL A 72 4.07 -0.54 -0.46
N THR A 73 4.10 -0.25 -1.76
CA THR A 73 3.25 -0.93 -2.74
C THR A 73 4.10 -1.76 -3.67
N GLU A 74 3.74 -3.04 -3.77
CA GLU A 74 4.37 -4.04 -4.61
C GLU A 74 3.33 -4.57 -5.61
N ARG A 75 3.72 -4.80 -6.85
CA ARG A 75 2.85 -5.34 -7.89
C ARG A 75 3.60 -6.31 -8.79
N GLN A 76 2.90 -7.32 -9.26
CA GLN A 76 3.38 -8.21 -10.31
C GLN A 76 3.58 -7.43 -11.62
N SER A 77 4.63 -7.76 -12.37
CA SER A 77 4.84 -7.18 -13.69
C SER A 77 3.91 -7.83 -14.71
N PRO A 78 3.12 -7.07 -15.48
CA PRO A 78 2.33 -7.63 -16.58
C PRO A 78 3.21 -8.29 -17.66
N ALA A 79 4.44 -7.81 -17.83
CA ALA A 79 5.40 -8.35 -18.80
C ALA A 79 6.13 -9.61 -18.29
N GLU A 80 6.10 -9.87 -16.97
CA GLU A 80 6.72 -11.05 -16.37
C GLU A 80 5.86 -11.57 -15.21
N PRO A 81 4.74 -12.26 -15.51
CA PRO A 81 3.85 -12.76 -14.48
C PRO A 81 4.51 -13.84 -13.58
N SER A 82 5.53 -14.54 -14.05
CA SER A 82 6.26 -15.51 -13.21
C SER A 82 7.24 -14.87 -12.22
N GLY A 83 7.57 -13.58 -12.38
CA GLY A 83 8.65 -12.90 -11.64
C GLY A 83 8.33 -12.45 -10.21
N GLY A 84 7.13 -12.77 -9.70
CA GLY A 84 6.67 -12.35 -8.37
C GLY A 84 6.34 -10.85 -8.26
N LEU A 85 6.11 -10.39 -7.03
CA LEU A 85 5.83 -8.98 -6.75
C LEU A 85 7.12 -8.14 -6.81
N ARG A 86 7.02 -6.96 -7.41
CA ARG A 86 8.09 -5.97 -7.48
C ARG A 86 7.65 -4.68 -6.80
N LEU A 87 8.55 -4.04 -6.08
CA LEU A 87 8.30 -2.70 -5.53
C LEU A 87 7.97 -1.73 -6.66
N ILE A 88 6.85 -1.02 -6.55
CA ILE A 88 6.47 0.02 -7.52
C ILE A 88 6.51 1.41 -6.91
N GLU A 89 6.23 1.52 -5.61
CA GLU A 89 6.14 2.79 -4.93
C GLU A 89 6.37 2.64 -3.42
N CYS A 90 7.04 3.63 -2.84
CA CYS A 90 7.17 3.81 -1.42
C CYS A 90 6.78 5.25 -1.07
N VAL A 91 5.72 5.41 -0.29
CA VAL A 91 5.26 6.70 0.22
C VAL A 91 5.66 6.79 1.69
N THR A 92 6.35 7.85 2.06
CA THR A 92 6.66 8.16 3.45
C THR A 92 5.99 9.48 3.79
N GLU A 93 5.14 9.45 4.81
CA GLU A 93 4.50 10.63 5.36
C GLU A 93 5.02 10.84 6.77
N PHE A 94 5.40 12.07 7.08
CA PHE A 94 5.83 12.48 8.41
C PHE A 94 5.00 13.69 8.82
N THR A 95 4.40 13.63 10.01
CA THR A 95 3.67 14.74 10.61
C THR A 95 4.28 15.08 11.96
N ARG A 96 4.44 16.37 12.25
CA ARG A 96 4.93 16.84 13.55
C ARG A 96 4.20 18.09 14.01
N PRO A 97 4.01 18.29 15.32
CA PRO A 97 3.60 19.58 15.85
C PRO A 97 4.64 20.66 15.50
N ALA A 98 4.18 21.80 15.01
CA ALA A 98 5.00 22.99 14.73
C ALA A 98 4.61 24.20 15.61
N GLY A 99 3.48 24.10 16.32
CA GLY A 99 2.98 25.10 17.25
C GLY A 99 1.77 24.56 18.02
N ALA A 100 1.17 25.38 18.88
CA ALA A 100 0.01 24.98 19.69
C ALA A 100 -1.19 24.54 18.83
N LEU A 101 -1.33 25.13 17.64
CA LEU A 101 -2.38 24.85 16.67
C LEU A 101 -1.82 24.53 15.27
N GLU A 102 -0.52 24.26 15.15
CA GLU A 102 0.11 24.08 13.83
C GLU A 102 0.72 22.68 13.71
N VAL A 103 0.48 22.05 12.56
CA VAL A 103 1.07 20.76 12.18
C VAL A 103 1.81 20.93 10.88
N GLU A 104 3.07 20.50 10.88
CA GLU A 104 3.84 20.31 9.65
C GLU A 104 3.65 18.88 9.14
N ARG A 105 3.46 18.75 7.83
CA ARG A 105 3.34 17.49 7.11
C ARG A 105 4.34 17.45 5.97
N GLU A 106 5.11 16.39 5.90
CA GLU A 106 5.99 16.08 4.78
C GLU A 106 5.54 14.77 4.14
N VAL A 107 5.36 14.77 2.82
CA VAL A 107 5.04 13.58 2.02
C VAL A 107 6.13 13.40 0.97
N GLN A 108 6.78 12.24 1.01
CA GLN A 108 7.80 11.83 0.04
C GLN A 108 7.32 10.58 -0.71
N VAL A 109 7.29 10.63 -2.04
CA VAL A 109 7.04 9.45 -2.89
C VAL A 109 8.34 9.05 -3.56
N ARG A 110 8.70 7.77 -3.42
CA ARG A 110 9.85 7.16 -4.06
C ARG A 110 9.41 6.03 -4.98
N ARG A 111 10.02 5.93 -6.15
CA ARG A 111 9.79 4.85 -7.12
C ARG A 111 11.13 4.27 -7.56
N PRO A 112 11.20 2.96 -7.87
CA PRO A 112 12.41 2.38 -8.44
C PRO A 112 12.70 2.98 -9.81
N ASP A 113 13.96 3.27 -10.08
CA ASP A 113 14.46 3.59 -11.42
C ASP A 113 14.71 2.32 -12.24
N ALA A 114 15.21 2.47 -13.47
CA ALA A 114 15.51 1.35 -14.37
C ALA A 114 16.52 0.34 -13.78
N ASN A 115 17.33 0.76 -12.79
CA ASN A 115 18.30 -0.10 -12.10
C ASN A 115 17.74 -0.66 -10.78
N GLY A 116 16.47 -0.40 -10.47
CA GLY A 116 15.82 -0.82 -9.22
C GLY A 116 16.15 0.07 -8.01
N ALA A 117 16.91 1.16 -8.18
CA ALA A 117 17.22 2.07 -7.08
C ALA A 117 16.04 3.01 -6.82
N LEU A 118 15.65 3.19 -5.55
CA LEU A 118 14.56 4.10 -5.20
C LEU A 118 14.99 5.55 -5.37
N ARG A 119 14.23 6.32 -6.15
CA ARG A 119 14.40 7.77 -6.30
C ARG A 119 13.17 8.52 -5.84
N THR A 120 13.38 9.66 -5.21
CA THR A 120 12.31 10.62 -4.92
C THR A 120 11.75 11.15 -6.23
N VAL A 121 10.47 10.92 -6.47
CA VAL A 121 9.73 11.45 -7.62
C VAL A 121 8.78 12.58 -7.21
N TYR A 122 8.48 12.67 -5.91
CA TYR A 122 7.64 13.71 -5.34
C TYR A 122 8.06 14.00 -3.91
N LEU A 123 8.08 15.29 -3.54
CA LEU A 123 8.26 15.77 -2.19
C LEU A 123 7.36 16.98 -1.99
N GLN A 124 6.49 16.92 -1.00
CA GLN A 124 5.64 18.03 -0.60
C GLN A 124 5.78 18.28 0.89
N ARG A 125 5.84 19.55 1.27
CA ARG A 125 5.75 20.00 2.65
C ARG A 125 4.57 20.96 2.76
N THR A 126 3.71 20.72 3.73
CA THR A 126 2.62 21.63 4.08
C THR A 126 2.68 21.94 5.57
N SER A 127 2.22 23.14 5.91
CA SER A 127 1.94 23.53 7.29
C SER A 127 0.47 23.90 7.35
N GLU A 128 -0.24 23.33 8.31
CA GLU A 128 -1.68 23.51 8.48
C GLU A 128 -1.98 23.97 9.90
N ILE A 129 -2.83 24.99 10.01
CA ILE A 129 -3.39 25.43 11.29
C ILE A 129 -4.64 24.56 11.55
N ARG A 130 -4.68 23.90 12.70
CA ARG A 130 -5.79 23.08 13.19
C ARG A 130 -6.86 23.90 13.89
#